data_AF-A0A7C4DA43-F1
#
_entry.id   AF-A0A7C4DA43-F1
#
_cell.length_a   1.000
_cell.length_b   1.000
_cell.length_c   1.000
_cell.angle_alpha   90.00
_cell.angle_beta   90.00
_cell.angle_gamma   90.00
#
_symmetry.space_group_name_H-M   'P 1'
#
loop_
_entity.id
_entity.type
_entity.pdbx_description
1 polymer ?
#
loop_
_entity_poly.entity_id
_entity_poly.type
_entity_poly.pdbx_seq_one_letter_code
_entity_poly.pdbx_strand_id
1 'polypeptide(L)'
;TWVAECAAVEAVGVVGSAIGCAYSMPGIVSAALYHFGTEEQKRKYLVPMLKGKLVSAEALTEPRGGGGSDFFGTTTTARKDGEYYVLNGEKRFIAGGKTADFILVYARTNLDPNVPGHRAISAFIVERGMGVEVAYSYNLLGFRGMGTSRLVFKDVHVPAENLLGKENEGAAIFNRMMVPERLTSAAGAIGGGRAALDVAIRYSILRRAFGRPIRDFQGVSFKVAESVMKLDAARALTYMAARAADQGLDARRLVAEAKAFSTEAGWEAVNNAMQILGGIGYTTVYPVERALRDARLGLIWTGSNEVMRMIIQHEVYKEYLKGERTPARDIEEDAADADKTEEKRYE
;
A
#
# COMPACT_ATOMS: atom_id res chain seq x y z
N THR A 1 11.09 13.31 5.57
CA THR A 1 10.91 13.25 4.10
C THR A 1 10.51 11.83 3.75
N TRP A 2 9.73 11.64 2.69
CA TRP A 2 9.36 10.33 2.18
C TRP A 2 10.58 9.54 1.70
N VAL A 3 11.62 10.20 1.20
CA VAL A 3 12.89 9.52 0.89
C VAL A 3 13.48 8.85 2.13
N ALA A 4 13.53 9.56 3.27
CA ALA A 4 14.05 8.98 4.51
C ALA A 4 13.15 7.86 5.04
N GLU A 5 11.83 8.02 4.92
CA GLU A 5 10.85 7.00 5.31
C GLU A 5 11.02 5.72 4.47
N CYS A 6 11.14 5.84 3.15
CA CYS A 6 11.42 4.70 2.27
C CYS A 6 12.73 4.00 2.63
N ALA A 7 13.80 4.75 2.93
CA ALA A 7 15.08 4.17 3.35
C ALA A 7 14.94 3.39 4.67
N ALA A 8 14.21 3.94 5.64
CA ALA A 8 13.95 3.28 6.92
C ALA A 8 13.11 2.02 6.74
N VAL A 9 12.02 2.07 5.96
CA VAL A 9 11.14 0.92 5.71
C VAL A 9 11.87 -0.18 4.92
N GLU A 10 12.72 0.16 3.96
CA GLU A 10 13.56 -0.82 3.27
C GLU A 10 14.50 -1.54 4.24
N ALA A 11 15.08 -0.81 5.20
CA ALA A 11 15.93 -1.38 6.23
C ALA A 11 15.15 -2.25 7.23
N VAL A 12 13.96 -1.83 7.66
CA VAL A 12 13.08 -2.62 8.54
C VAL A 12 12.52 -3.85 7.83
N GLY A 13 12.24 -3.75 6.53
CA GLY A 13 11.68 -4.81 5.70
C GLY A 13 12.51 -6.10 5.70
N VAL A 14 13.81 -6.03 6.02
CA VAL A 14 14.68 -7.21 6.15
C VAL A 14 14.26 -8.15 7.28
N VAL A 15 13.58 -7.63 8.31
CA VAL A 15 13.15 -8.42 9.47
C VAL A 15 11.89 -9.23 9.16
N GLY A 16 11.04 -8.72 8.27
CA GLY A 16 9.78 -9.34 7.83
C GLY A 16 8.69 -8.30 7.58
N SER A 17 7.73 -8.62 6.71
CA SER A 17 6.78 -7.62 6.21
C SER A 17 5.76 -7.16 7.27
N ALA A 18 5.45 -7.99 8.27
CA ALA A 18 4.58 -7.60 9.38
C ALA A 18 5.18 -6.45 10.21
N ILE A 19 6.47 -6.51 10.52
CA ILE A 19 7.16 -5.45 11.27
C ILE A 19 7.30 -4.20 10.40
N GLY A 20 7.59 -4.37 9.11
CA GLY A 20 7.58 -3.27 8.15
C GLY A 20 6.24 -2.52 8.14
N CYS A 21 5.11 -3.24 8.12
CA CYS A 21 3.78 -2.64 8.21
C CYS A 21 3.56 -1.90 9.53
N ALA A 22 3.90 -2.54 10.66
CA ALA A 22 3.76 -1.91 11.97
C ALA A 22 4.55 -0.58 12.06
N TYR A 23 5.75 -0.55 11.45
CA TYR A 23 6.55 0.66 11.35
C TYR A 23 5.91 1.73 10.45
N SER A 24 5.33 1.35 9.31
CA SER A 24 4.73 2.30 8.35
C SER A 24 3.38 2.86 8.80
N MET A 25 2.61 2.13 9.62
CA MET A 25 1.25 2.51 10.04
C MET A 25 1.17 3.93 10.66
N PRO A 26 2.04 4.30 11.61
CA PRO A 26 2.12 5.68 12.10
C PRO A 26 2.33 6.71 11.00
N GLY A 27 3.18 6.44 10.00
CA GLY A 27 3.42 7.33 8.85
C GLY A 27 2.17 7.52 7.97
N ILE A 28 1.39 6.47 7.79
CA ILE A 28 0.16 6.48 6.98
C ILE A 28 -0.95 7.27 7.70
N VAL A 29 -1.26 6.91 8.95
CA VAL A 29 -2.34 7.55 9.72
C VAL A 29 -1.97 8.97 10.14
N SER A 30 -0.69 9.26 10.41
CA SER A 30 -0.24 10.61 10.73
C SER A 30 -0.42 11.56 9.56
N ALA A 31 -0.28 11.11 8.31
CA ALA A 31 -0.55 11.96 7.15
C ALA A 31 -2.01 12.44 7.13
N ALA A 32 -2.98 11.61 7.53
CA ALA A 32 -4.37 12.03 7.67
C ALA A 32 -4.54 13.04 8.81
N LEU A 33 -4.07 12.70 10.02
CA LEU A 33 -4.23 13.54 11.21
C LEU A 33 -3.50 14.88 11.10
N TYR A 34 -2.32 14.91 10.48
CA TYR A 34 -1.53 16.12 10.33
C TYR A 34 -2.21 17.12 9.39
N HIS A 35 -2.75 16.64 8.26
CA HIS A 35 -3.33 17.50 7.24
C HIS A 35 -4.80 17.88 7.49
N PHE A 36 -5.58 16.97 8.09
CA PHE A 36 -7.03 17.15 8.22
C PHE A 36 -7.51 17.20 9.68
N GLY A 37 -6.63 16.92 10.64
CA GLY A 37 -6.97 16.94 12.05
C GLY A 37 -7.05 18.35 12.63
N THR A 38 -7.96 18.53 13.58
CA THR A 38 -7.95 19.73 14.45
C THR A 38 -6.74 19.69 15.39
N GLU A 39 -6.43 20.82 16.04
CA GLU A 39 -5.33 20.86 17.01
C GLU A 39 -5.59 19.95 18.21
N GLU A 40 -6.84 19.81 18.63
CA GLU A 40 -7.28 18.90 19.69
C GLU A 40 -7.06 17.44 19.27
N GLN A 41 -7.49 17.06 18.05
CA GLN A 41 -7.25 15.72 17.50
C GLN A 41 -5.76 15.42 17.37
N LYS A 42 -4.95 16.37 16.92
CA LYS A 42 -3.48 16.20 16.82
C LYS A 42 -2.86 15.99 18.20
N ARG A 43 -3.25 16.77 19.21
CA ARG A 43 -2.75 16.61 20.58
C ARG A 43 -3.17 15.28 21.20
N LYS A 44 -4.40 14.84 20.94
CA LYS A 44 -4.97 13.59 21.50
C LYS A 44 -4.44 12.33 20.82
N TYR A 45 -4.31 12.32 19.49
CA TYR A 45 -3.97 11.10 18.73
C TYR A 45 -2.60 11.16 18.07
N LEU A 46 -2.29 12.23 17.33
CA LEU A 46 -1.04 12.31 16.53
C LEU A 46 0.21 12.34 17.43
N VAL A 47 0.25 13.24 18.42
CA VAL A 47 1.44 13.40 19.28
C VAL A 47 1.75 12.13 20.09
N PRO A 48 0.78 11.45 20.75
CA PRO A 48 1.07 10.21 21.45
C PRO A 48 1.42 9.05 20.52
N MET A 49 0.82 8.97 19.33
CA MET A 49 1.16 7.97 18.31
C MET A 49 2.61 8.11 17.84
N LEU A 50 3.07 9.33 17.54
CA LEU A 50 4.46 9.58 17.17
C LEU A 50 5.46 9.28 18.31
N LYS A 51 5.01 9.32 19.56
CA LYS A 51 5.79 8.91 20.75
C LYS A 51 5.74 7.39 21.00
N GLY A 52 5.06 6.62 20.16
CA GLY A 52 4.87 5.17 20.34
C GLY A 52 3.96 4.79 21.51
N LYS A 53 3.15 5.72 22.02
CA LYS A 53 2.23 5.48 23.14
C LYS A 53 0.84 5.02 22.71
N LEU A 54 0.45 5.34 21.48
CA LEU A 54 -0.79 4.87 20.86
C LEU A 54 -0.46 4.14 19.55
N VAL A 55 -1.19 3.07 19.30
CA VAL A 55 -1.15 2.29 18.07
C VAL A 55 -2.42 2.56 17.28
N SER A 56 -2.25 2.97 16.03
CA SER A 56 -3.35 3.20 15.10
C SER A 56 -3.59 2.02 14.17
N ALA A 57 -4.82 1.89 13.69
CA ALA A 57 -5.15 1.11 12.51
C ALA A 57 -6.00 1.95 11.53
N GLU A 58 -6.14 1.47 10.31
CA GLU A 58 -7.03 2.04 9.29
C GLU A 58 -8.05 1.01 8.84
N ALA A 59 -9.29 1.44 8.65
CA ALA A 59 -10.39 0.55 8.30
C ALA A 59 -11.13 1.02 7.04
N LEU A 60 -10.66 0.48 5.91
CA LEU A 60 -11.14 0.80 4.57
C LEU A 60 -12.03 -0.31 4.02
N THR A 61 -11.49 -1.53 3.95
CA THR A 61 -12.07 -2.65 3.21
C THR A 61 -13.27 -3.29 3.90
N GLU A 62 -14.22 -3.77 3.09
CA GLU A 62 -15.48 -4.38 3.54
C GLU A 62 -15.70 -5.79 2.96
N PRO A 63 -16.48 -6.66 3.63
CA PRO A 63 -16.85 -7.98 3.09
C PRO A 63 -17.84 -7.95 1.92
N ARG A 64 -18.75 -6.97 1.88
CA ARG A 64 -19.87 -6.84 0.94
C ARG A 64 -19.94 -5.39 0.46
N GLY A 65 -20.21 -5.17 -0.84
CA GLY A 65 -20.45 -3.85 -1.42
C GLY A 65 -19.26 -2.88 -1.30
N GLY A 66 -18.47 -2.76 -2.37
CA GLY A 66 -17.31 -1.86 -2.39
C GLY A 66 -16.34 -2.02 -1.19
N GLY A 67 -15.46 -1.06 -0.96
CA GLY A 67 -14.46 -1.06 0.11
C GLY A 67 -13.14 -1.77 -0.21
N GLY A 68 -13.12 -2.75 -1.13
CA GLY A 68 -11.88 -3.36 -1.64
C GLY A 68 -11.22 -2.49 -2.72
N SER A 69 -10.99 -3.06 -3.90
CA SER A 69 -10.54 -2.30 -5.07
C SER A 69 -11.52 -1.18 -5.45
N ASP A 70 -12.83 -1.40 -5.24
CA ASP A 70 -13.87 -0.37 -5.34
C ASP A 70 -14.10 0.32 -3.98
N PHE A 71 -13.06 0.98 -3.46
CA PHE A 71 -13.08 1.59 -2.13
C PHE A 71 -14.28 2.53 -1.89
N PHE A 72 -14.63 3.33 -2.90
CA PHE A 72 -15.72 4.31 -2.79
C PHE A 72 -17.13 3.70 -2.78
N GLY A 73 -17.27 2.41 -3.08
CA GLY A 73 -18.53 1.67 -2.93
C GLY A 73 -18.83 1.24 -1.48
N THR A 74 -18.09 1.72 -0.48
CA THR A 74 -18.28 1.39 0.96
C THR A 74 -19.75 1.45 1.40
N THR A 75 -20.19 0.43 2.13
CA THR A 75 -21.55 0.28 2.66
C THR A 75 -21.66 0.51 4.16
N THR A 76 -20.55 0.56 4.91
CA THR A 76 -20.57 1.06 6.29
C THR A 76 -21.13 2.48 6.30
N THR A 77 -22.16 2.72 7.10
CA THR A 77 -22.84 4.02 7.19
C THR A 77 -22.48 4.72 8.49
N ALA A 78 -22.56 6.05 8.47
CA ALA A 78 -22.45 6.91 9.65
C ALA A 78 -23.58 7.94 9.59
N ARG A 79 -24.61 7.78 10.42
CA ARG A 79 -25.74 8.71 10.49
C ARG A 79 -25.52 9.71 11.61
N LYS A 80 -25.60 11.00 11.31
CA LYS A 80 -25.55 12.06 12.34
C LYS A 80 -26.78 11.97 13.25
N ASP A 81 -26.55 12.02 14.56
CA ASP A 81 -27.55 11.96 15.61
C ASP A 81 -27.12 12.89 16.77
N GLY A 82 -27.56 14.14 16.69
CA GLY A 82 -27.12 15.21 17.60
C GLY A 82 -25.60 15.43 17.58
N GLU A 83 -24.97 15.26 18.74
CA GLU A 83 -23.53 15.41 18.97
C GLU A 83 -22.72 14.16 18.57
N TYR A 84 -23.36 13.14 18.00
CA TYR A 84 -22.73 11.87 17.62
C TYR A 84 -23.00 11.52 16.15
N TYR A 85 -22.19 10.61 15.64
CA TYR A 85 -22.47 9.80 14.46
C TYR A 85 -22.65 8.36 14.91
N VAL A 86 -23.72 7.71 14.45
CA VAL A 86 -24.00 6.30 14.72
C VAL A 86 -23.50 5.47 13.54
N LEU A 87 -22.45 4.68 13.77
CA LEU A 87 -21.80 3.84 12.76
C LEU A 87 -22.39 2.44 12.73
N ASN A 88 -22.73 1.97 11.53
CA ASN A 88 -23.25 0.62 11.28
C ASN A 88 -22.60 0.01 10.03
N GLY A 89 -22.00 -1.18 10.17
CA GLY A 89 -21.36 -1.89 9.06
C GLY A 89 -20.26 -2.86 9.50
N GLU A 90 -19.47 -3.31 8.52
CA GLU A 90 -18.37 -4.23 8.75
C GLU A 90 -17.11 -3.80 7.99
N LYS A 91 -15.96 -3.88 8.66
CA LYS A 91 -14.64 -3.69 8.06
C LYS A 91 -13.84 -4.98 8.10
N ARG A 92 -13.05 -5.27 7.07
CA ARG A 92 -12.39 -6.55 6.83
C ARG A 92 -10.93 -6.35 6.47
N PHE A 93 -10.09 -7.28 6.92
CA PHE A 93 -8.63 -7.26 6.74
C PHE A 93 -7.94 -6.10 7.44
N ILE A 94 -8.44 -5.71 8.61
CA ILE A 94 -7.88 -4.59 9.38
C ILE A 94 -6.66 -5.06 10.14
N ALA A 95 -5.47 -4.74 9.61
CA ALA A 95 -4.20 -4.93 10.32
C ALA A 95 -4.19 -4.10 11.61
N GLY A 96 -3.77 -4.69 12.72
CA GLY A 96 -3.92 -4.07 14.05
C GLY A 96 -5.36 -4.06 14.57
N GLY A 97 -6.32 -4.69 13.87
CA GLY A 97 -7.74 -4.66 14.24
C GLY A 97 -8.01 -5.15 15.67
N LYS A 98 -7.18 -6.03 16.23
CA LYS A 98 -7.27 -6.49 17.63
C LYS A 98 -6.54 -5.62 18.65
N THR A 99 -5.50 -4.89 18.24
CA THR A 99 -4.54 -4.25 19.15
C THR A 99 -4.48 -2.74 19.06
N ALA A 100 -5.00 -2.12 18.00
CA ALA A 100 -5.02 -0.67 17.87
C ALA A 100 -5.87 -0.01 18.97
N ASP A 101 -5.37 1.10 19.48
CA ASP A 101 -6.04 1.96 20.47
C ASP A 101 -7.13 2.80 19.82
N PHE A 102 -6.89 3.24 18.57
CA PHE A 102 -7.87 3.91 17.73
C PHE A 102 -7.74 3.47 16.27
N ILE A 103 -8.85 3.62 15.54
CA ILE A 103 -9.00 3.15 14.17
C ILE A 103 -9.55 4.29 13.33
N LEU A 104 -8.89 4.62 12.22
CA LEU A 104 -9.44 5.55 11.24
C LEU A 104 -10.42 4.80 10.34
N VAL A 105 -11.72 5.02 10.53
CA VAL A 105 -12.80 4.29 9.85
C VAL A 105 -13.42 5.16 8.78
N TYR A 106 -13.50 4.64 7.55
CA TYR A 106 -14.26 5.29 6.47
C TYR A 106 -15.69 4.78 6.44
N ALA A 107 -16.65 5.70 6.40
CA ALA A 107 -18.07 5.38 6.35
C ALA A 107 -18.82 6.36 5.45
N ARG A 108 -19.91 5.90 4.84
CA ARG A 108 -20.83 6.70 4.04
C ARG A 108 -21.69 7.57 4.96
N THR A 109 -21.54 8.88 4.83
CA THR A 109 -22.32 9.89 5.55
C THR A 109 -23.46 10.44 4.71
N ASN A 110 -23.26 10.59 3.40
CA ASN A 110 -24.36 10.92 2.48
C ASN A 110 -25.07 9.63 2.02
N LEU A 111 -26.26 9.38 2.54
CA LEU A 111 -27.01 8.14 2.30
C LEU A 111 -27.83 8.15 1.01
N ASP A 112 -27.85 9.25 0.25
CA ASP A 112 -28.48 9.27 -1.07
C ASP A 112 -27.71 8.34 -2.03
N PRO A 113 -28.32 7.28 -2.58
CA PRO A 113 -27.66 6.36 -3.49
C PRO A 113 -27.21 7.00 -4.80
N ASN A 114 -27.79 8.14 -5.18
CA ASN A 114 -27.43 8.87 -6.41
C ASN A 114 -26.16 9.71 -6.26
N VAL A 115 -25.70 9.93 -5.03
CA VAL A 115 -24.46 10.67 -4.78
C VAL A 115 -23.27 9.74 -5.01
N PRO A 116 -22.32 10.09 -5.90
CA PRO A 116 -21.15 9.27 -6.15
C PRO A 116 -20.35 9.02 -4.86
N GLY A 117 -19.83 7.80 -4.69
CA GLY A 117 -19.16 7.38 -3.46
C GLY A 117 -18.04 8.31 -2.99
N HIS A 118 -17.24 8.85 -3.91
CA HIS A 118 -16.16 9.80 -3.57
C HIS A 118 -16.65 11.15 -3.00
N ARG A 119 -17.96 11.45 -3.10
CA ARG A 119 -18.62 12.62 -2.49
C ARG A 119 -19.57 12.25 -1.35
N ALA A 120 -19.56 10.99 -0.92
CA ALA A 120 -20.52 10.48 0.06
C ALA A 120 -19.87 9.93 1.34
N ILE A 121 -18.53 9.87 1.39
CA ILE A 121 -17.80 9.22 2.48
C ILE A 121 -17.09 10.23 3.38
N SER A 122 -17.00 9.90 4.66
CA SER A 122 -16.25 10.62 5.68
C SER A 122 -15.29 9.68 6.41
N ALA A 123 -14.31 10.24 7.11
CA ALA A 123 -13.38 9.50 7.94
C ALA A 123 -13.61 9.83 9.43
N PHE A 124 -13.61 8.80 10.28
CA PHE A 124 -13.88 8.91 11.70
C PHE A 124 -12.75 8.30 12.51
N ILE A 125 -12.34 8.97 13.57
CA ILE A 125 -11.44 8.41 14.58
C ILE A 125 -12.29 7.60 15.55
N VAL A 126 -12.18 6.28 15.55
CA VAL A 126 -12.96 5.40 16.41
C VAL A 126 -12.04 4.76 17.45
N GLU A 127 -12.26 5.09 18.72
CA GLU A 127 -11.49 4.51 19.83
C GLU A 127 -11.98 3.10 20.16
N ARG A 128 -11.07 2.23 20.62
CA ARG A 128 -11.39 0.84 21.00
C ARG A 128 -12.57 0.76 21.99
N GLY A 129 -12.66 1.70 22.92
CA GLY A 129 -13.69 1.74 23.97
C GLY A 129 -15.10 2.10 23.49
N MET A 130 -15.28 2.52 22.23
CA MET A 130 -16.57 2.99 21.70
C MET A 130 -17.54 1.86 21.29
N GLY A 131 -17.18 0.59 21.52
CA GLY A 131 -18.04 -0.56 21.22
C GLY A 131 -17.79 -1.24 19.87
N VAL A 132 -16.60 -1.06 19.28
CA VAL A 132 -16.21 -1.79 18.06
C VAL A 132 -15.93 -3.26 18.39
N GLU A 133 -16.66 -4.17 17.75
CA GLU A 133 -16.52 -5.61 17.95
C GLU A 133 -15.45 -6.20 17.02
N VAL A 134 -14.54 -7.01 17.57
CA VAL A 134 -13.61 -7.84 16.77
C VAL A 134 -14.28 -9.19 16.49
N ALA A 135 -15.09 -9.26 15.43
CA ALA A 135 -15.89 -10.44 15.12
C ALA A 135 -15.08 -11.66 14.64
N TYR A 136 -13.90 -11.44 14.05
CA TYR A 136 -13.03 -12.55 13.61
C TYR A 136 -11.57 -12.11 13.45
N SER A 137 -10.62 -12.94 13.88
CA SER A 137 -9.19 -12.74 13.60
C SER A 137 -8.71 -13.73 12.54
N TYR A 138 -8.14 -13.22 11.45
CA TYR A 138 -7.74 -14.02 10.30
C TYR A 138 -6.39 -14.71 10.51
N ASN A 139 -6.29 -15.98 10.08
CA ASN A 139 -5.03 -16.67 9.92
C ASN A 139 -4.53 -16.49 8.48
N LEU A 140 -3.63 -15.51 8.28
CA LEU A 140 -3.10 -15.17 6.96
C LEU A 140 -1.98 -16.13 6.54
N LEU A 141 -1.80 -16.31 5.23
CA LEU A 141 -0.71 -17.09 4.63
C LEU A 141 0.67 -16.59 5.14
N GLY A 142 0.92 -15.30 4.94
CA GLY A 142 2.07 -14.57 5.48
C GLY A 142 1.61 -13.33 6.23
N PHE A 143 2.53 -12.42 6.52
CA PHE A 143 2.24 -11.18 7.23
C PHE A 143 1.66 -11.40 8.63
N ARG A 144 2.00 -12.56 9.22
CA ARG A 144 1.48 -13.01 10.52
C ARG A 144 2.10 -12.16 11.63
N GLY A 145 1.30 -11.85 12.64
CA GLY A 145 1.71 -11.04 13.80
C GLY A 145 0.98 -9.70 13.95
N MET A 146 0.34 -9.21 12.88
CA MET A 146 -0.40 -7.93 12.92
C MET A 146 -1.80 -8.00 13.53
N GLY A 147 -2.32 -9.18 13.86
CA GLY A 147 -3.68 -9.31 14.43
C GLY A 147 -4.80 -8.89 13.46
N THR A 148 -4.62 -9.14 12.16
CA THR A 148 -5.58 -8.77 11.11
C THR A 148 -6.97 -9.33 11.39
N SER A 149 -7.97 -8.46 11.43
CA SER A 149 -9.31 -8.83 11.91
C SER A 149 -10.46 -8.27 11.06
N ARG A 150 -11.64 -8.86 11.24
CA ARG A 150 -12.93 -8.29 10.82
C ARG A 150 -13.51 -7.52 12.01
N LEU A 151 -13.91 -6.29 11.77
CA LEU A 151 -14.52 -5.40 12.74
C LEU A 151 -15.99 -5.22 12.39
N VAL A 152 -16.85 -5.21 13.39
CA VAL A 152 -18.29 -4.97 13.25
C VAL A 152 -18.65 -3.72 14.05
N PHE A 153 -19.40 -2.84 13.41
CA PHE A 153 -19.97 -1.63 14.00
C PHE A 153 -21.47 -1.86 14.07
N LYS A 154 -22.00 -1.95 15.29
CA LYS A 154 -23.43 -2.06 15.56
C LYS A 154 -23.83 -0.94 16.50
N ASP A 155 -24.46 0.08 15.94
CA ASP A 155 -24.86 1.30 16.65
C ASP A 155 -23.73 1.92 17.47
N VAL A 156 -22.52 1.97 16.89
CA VAL A 156 -21.34 2.55 17.54
C VAL A 156 -21.46 4.06 17.52
N HIS A 157 -21.53 4.67 18.70
CA HIS A 157 -21.66 6.12 18.86
C HIS A 157 -20.28 6.77 18.85
N VAL A 158 -20.00 7.54 17.81
CA VAL A 158 -18.74 8.28 17.63
C VAL A 158 -19.02 9.77 17.82
N PRO A 159 -18.35 10.48 18.74
CA PRO A 159 -18.55 11.92 18.91
C PRO A 159 -18.34 12.69 17.60
N ALA A 160 -19.09 13.77 17.38
CA ALA A 160 -18.93 14.61 16.19
C ALA A 160 -17.51 15.21 16.09
N GLU A 161 -16.85 15.47 17.23
CA GLU A 161 -15.45 15.90 17.31
C GLU A 161 -14.44 14.86 16.79
N ASN A 162 -14.86 13.60 16.60
CA ASN A 162 -14.02 12.53 16.05
C ASN A 162 -14.17 12.39 14.52
N LEU A 163 -14.99 13.22 13.87
CA LEU A 163 -14.97 13.40 12.41
C LEU A 163 -13.62 14.03 12.02
N LEU A 164 -12.86 13.36 11.15
CA LEU A 164 -11.60 13.88 10.63
C LEU A 164 -11.88 14.70 9.36
N GLY A 165 -11.43 15.96 9.34
CA GLY A 165 -11.76 16.88 8.26
C GLY A 165 -13.24 17.29 8.27
N LYS A 166 -13.83 17.46 7.09
CA LYS A 166 -15.25 17.80 6.95
C LYS A 166 -16.07 16.60 6.49
N GLU A 167 -17.36 16.64 6.79
CA GLU A 167 -18.31 15.65 6.33
C GLU A 167 -18.31 15.57 4.79
N ASN A 168 -18.30 14.35 4.27
CA ASN A 168 -18.24 14.00 2.84
C ASN A 168 -16.90 14.28 2.13
N GLU A 169 -15.85 14.70 2.85
CA GLU A 169 -14.50 14.94 2.29
C GLU A 169 -13.54 13.75 2.48
N GLY A 170 -14.03 12.56 2.82
CA GLY A 170 -13.21 11.37 3.07
C GLY A 170 -12.33 10.97 1.88
N ALA A 171 -12.74 11.26 0.64
CA ALA A 171 -11.92 10.95 -0.54
C ALA A 171 -10.59 11.72 -0.57
N ALA A 172 -10.57 12.97 -0.10
CA ALA A 172 -9.34 13.77 -0.03
C ALA A 172 -8.37 13.18 1.00
N ILE A 173 -8.90 12.74 2.14
CA ILE A 173 -8.14 12.10 3.23
C ILE A 173 -7.54 10.78 2.73
N PHE A 174 -8.36 9.94 2.09
CA PHE A 174 -7.92 8.69 1.49
C PHE A 174 -6.77 8.92 0.50
N ASN A 175 -6.96 9.83 -0.45
CA ASN A 175 -5.95 10.14 -1.45
C ASN A 175 -4.63 10.63 -0.82
N ARG A 176 -4.68 11.38 0.29
CA ARG A 176 -3.48 11.82 1.01
C ARG A 176 -2.76 10.65 1.68
N MET A 177 -3.48 9.71 2.28
CA MET A 177 -2.92 8.52 2.94
C MET A 177 -2.31 7.52 1.94
N MET A 178 -2.87 7.42 0.73
CA MET A 178 -2.36 6.50 -0.28
C MET A 178 -0.91 6.78 -0.71
N VAL A 179 -0.42 8.01 -0.54
CA VAL A 179 0.98 8.34 -0.86
C VAL A 179 1.96 7.60 0.06
N PRO A 180 1.94 7.80 1.38
CA PRO A 180 2.76 6.99 2.30
C PRO A 180 2.50 5.50 2.18
N GLU A 181 1.24 5.08 2.08
CA GLU A 181 0.89 3.65 2.11
C GLU A 181 1.52 2.90 0.94
N ARG A 182 1.46 3.47 -0.28
CA ARG A 182 2.04 2.85 -1.47
C ARG A 182 3.56 2.96 -1.52
N LEU A 183 4.14 4.09 -1.10
CA LEU A 183 5.59 4.27 -1.04
C LEU A 183 6.24 3.29 -0.05
N THR A 184 5.66 3.16 1.15
CA THR A 184 6.18 2.25 2.16
C THR A 184 5.96 0.78 1.79
N SER A 185 4.87 0.43 1.08
CA SER A 185 4.72 -0.89 0.46
C SER A 185 5.80 -1.19 -0.58
N ALA A 186 6.14 -0.21 -1.43
CA ALA A 186 7.21 -0.36 -2.42
C ALA A 186 8.57 -0.60 -1.73
N ALA A 187 8.93 0.24 -0.77
CA ALA A 187 10.17 0.13 0.00
C ALA A 187 10.27 -1.20 0.77
N GLY A 188 9.18 -1.62 1.43
CA GLY A 188 9.14 -2.87 2.18
C GLY A 188 9.33 -4.10 1.30
N ALA A 189 8.77 -4.10 0.08
CA ALA A 189 8.95 -5.18 -0.89
C ALA A 189 10.42 -5.30 -1.35
N ILE A 190 11.10 -4.17 -1.55
CA ILE A 190 12.53 -4.14 -1.89
C ILE A 190 13.36 -4.74 -0.76
N GLY A 191 13.11 -4.30 0.48
CA GLY A 191 13.81 -4.80 1.67
C GLY A 191 13.66 -6.31 1.87
N GLY A 192 12.43 -6.81 1.76
CA GLY A 192 12.12 -8.23 1.87
C GLY A 192 12.73 -9.08 0.74
N GLY A 193 12.66 -8.59 -0.50
CA GLY A 193 13.28 -9.23 -1.66
C GLY A 193 14.79 -9.37 -1.52
N ARG A 194 15.47 -8.28 -1.13
CA ARG A 194 16.91 -8.27 -0.88
C ARG A 194 17.30 -9.26 0.22
N ALA A 195 16.58 -9.25 1.34
CA ALA A 195 16.90 -10.13 2.47
C ALA A 195 16.79 -11.63 2.10
N ALA A 196 15.76 -12.01 1.34
CA ALA A 196 15.63 -13.39 0.86
C ALA A 196 16.75 -13.74 -0.14
N LEU A 197 17.07 -12.82 -1.05
CA LEU A 197 18.12 -13.01 -2.05
C LEU A 197 19.51 -13.17 -1.41
N ASP A 198 19.83 -12.40 -0.36
CA ASP A 198 21.09 -12.52 0.38
C ASP A 198 21.27 -13.92 1.02
N VAL A 199 20.19 -14.52 1.50
CA VAL A 199 20.20 -15.91 1.98
C VAL A 199 20.53 -16.87 0.82
N ALA A 200 19.89 -16.69 -0.33
CA ALA A 200 20.12 -17.53 -1.50
C ALA A 200 21.52 -17.38 -2.10
N ILE A 201 22.08 -16.17 -2.13
CA ILE A 201 23.45 -15.91 -2.60
C ILE A 201 24.44 -16.61 -1.67
N ARG A 202 24.32 -16.44 -0.35
CA ARG A 202 25.22 -17.12 0.61
C ARG A 202 25.12 -18.63 0.50
N TYR A 203 23.91 -19.16 0.35
CA TYR A 203 23.71 -20.60 0.14
C TYR A 203 24.35 -21.09 -1.17
N SER A 204 24.21 -20.33 -2.27
CA SER A 204 24.72 -20.75 -3.58
C SER A 204 26.24 -20.77 -3.70
N ILE A 205 26.93 -19.96 -2.87
CA ILE A 205 28.39 -19.95 -2.74
C ILE A 205 28.90 -21.25 -2.09
N LEU A 206 28.14 -21.79 -1.13
CA LEU A 206 28.57 -22.94 -0.31
C LEU A 206 28.05 -24.28 -0.85
N ARG A 207 26.81 -24.31 -1.32
CA ARG A 207 26.15 -25.54 -1.79
C ARG A 207 26.84 -26.02 -3.07
N ARG A 208 27.19 -27.31 -3.11
CA ARG A 208 27.75 -27.96 -4.29
C ARG A 208 26.74 -28.91 -4.95
N ALA A 209 26.76 -28.93 -6.28
CA ALA A 209 26.11 -29.94 -7.11
C ALA A 209 26.98 -30.21 -8.33
N PHE A 210 27.00 -31.44 -8.83
CA PHE A 210 27.86 -31.85 -9.95
C PHE A 210 29.33 -31.40 -9.78
N GLY A 211 29.88 -31.54 -8.56
CA GLY A 211 31.28 -31.27 -8.24
C GLY A 211 31.66 -29.80 -7.97
N ARG A 212 30.79 -28.82 -8.24
CA ARG A 212 31.13 -27.38 -8.07
C ARG A 212 30.04 -26.59 -7.32
N PRO A 213 30.37 -25.40 -6.78
CA PRO A 213 29.38 -24.49 -6.21
C PRO A 213 28.21 -24.22 -7.15
N ILE A 214 26.98 -24.18 -6.63
CA ILE A 214 25.81 -23.99 -7.48
C ILE A 214 25.74 -22.58 -8.10
N ARG A 215 26.44 -21.60 -7.54
CA ARG A 215 26.58 -20.26 -8.15
C ARG A 215 27.25 -20.28 -9.53
N ASP A 216 28.02 -21.32 -9.85
CA ASP A 216 28.76 -21.42 -11.12
C ASP A 216 27.89 -21.95 -12.29
N PHE A 217 26.61 -22.30 -12.02
CA PHE A 217 25.66 -22.67 -13.06
C PHE A 217 24.86 -21.46 -13.51
N GLN A 218 24.82 -21.22 -14.83
CA GLN A 218 24.12 -20.07 -15.43
C GLN A 218 22.66 -19.94 -14.97
N GLY A 219 21.94 -21.07 -14.85
CA GLY A 219 20.55 -21.07 -14.38
C GLY A 219 20.37 -20.56 -12.94
N VAL A 220 21.41 -20.59 -12.11
CA VAL A 220 21.42 -20.01 -10.76
C VAL A 220 21.93 -18.57 -10.79
N SER A 221 23.05 -18.32 -11.46
CA SER A 221 23.66 -16.98 -11.48
C SER A 221 22.80 -15.96 -12.20
N PHE A 222 22.08 -16.33 -13.27
CA PHE A 222 21.16 -15.43 -13.97
C PHE A 222 19.97 -15.02 -13.09
N LYS A 223 19.43 -15.94 -12.28
CA LYS A 223 18.37 -15.59 -11.31
C LYS A 223 18.83 -14.55 -10.32
N VAL A 224 20.06 -14.65 -9.85
CA VAL A 224 20.66 -13.63 -8.97
C VAL A 224 20.80 -12.31 -9.72
N ALA A 225 21.38 -12.32 -10.92
CA ALA A 225 21.59 -11.11 -11.72
C ALA A 225 20.27 -10.37 -12.03
N GLU A 226 19.25 -11.09 -12.49
CA GLU A 226 17.94 -10.52 -12.80
C GLU A 226 17.23 -9.98 -11.56
N SER A 227 17.32 -10.70 -10.43
CA SER A 227 16.69 -10.28 -9.18
C SER A 227 17.35 -9.01 -8.63
N VAL A 228 18.69 -8.91 -8.65
CA VAL A 228 19.40 -7.68 -8.26
C VAL A 228 19.02 -6.53 -9.17
N MET A 229 19.07 -6.73 -10.49
CA MET A 229 18.73 -5.70 -11.48
C MET A 229 17.32 -5.14 -11.27
N LYS A 230 16.32 -6.01 -11.07
CA LYS A 230 14.93 -5.59 -10.83
C LYS A 230 14.77 -4.87 -9.49
N LEU A 231 15.41 -5.33 -8.43
CA LEU A 231 15.36 -4.67 -7.12
C LEU A 231 16.03 -3.28 -7.14
N ASP A 232 17.12 -3.12 -7.87
CA ASP A 232 17.80 -1.83 -8.02
C ASP A 232 16.98 -0.84 -8.85
N ALA A 233 16.39 -1.30 -9.95
CA ALA A 233 15.43 -0.51 -10.73
C ALA A 233 14.22 -0.09 -9.87
N ALA A 234 13.70 -1.00 -9.04
CA ALA A 234 12.58 -0.74 -8.13
C ALA A 234 12.94 0.30 -7.08
N ARG A 235 14.16 0.25 -6.54
CA ARG A 235 14.68 1.25 -5.61
C ARG A 235 14.80 2.61 -6.27
N ALA A 236 15.35 2.69 -7.47
CA ALA A 236 15.46 3.95 -8.20
C ALA A 236 14.07 4.59 -8.45
N LEU A 237 13.10 3.81 -8.91
CA LEU A 237 11.72 4.25 -9.14
C LEU A 237 11.04 4.70 -7.83
N THR A 238 11.21 3.94 -6.75
CA THR A 238 10.63 4.27 -5.42
C THR A 238 11.20 5.58 -4.87
N TYR A 239 12.51 5.79 -4.97
CA TYR A 239 13.16 7.02 -4.49
C TYR A 239 12.83 8.22 -5.39
N MET A 240 12.63 8.01 -6.68
CA MET A 240 12.13 9.05 -7.58
C MET A 240 10.71 9.48 -7.19
N ALA A 241 9.79 8.53 -6.97
CA ALA A 241 8.43 8.80 -6.52
C ALA A 241 8.41 9.52 -5.15
N ALA A 242 9.25 9.07 -4.21
CA ALA A 242 9.39 9.70 -2.90
C ALA A 242 9.90 11.15 -2.99
N ARG A 243 10.92 11.41 -3.83
CA ARG A 243 11.43 12.77 -4.07
C ARG A 243 10.38 13.69 -4.67
N ALA A 244 9.60 13.20 -5.64
CA ALA A 244 8.50 13.98 -6.21
C ALA A 244 7.45 14.34 -5.14
N ALA A 245 7.09 13.38 -4.28
CA ALA A 245 6.15 13.61 -3.18
C ALA A 245 6.70 14.60 -2.13
N ASP A 246 8.00 14.53 -1.81
CA ASP A 246 8.67 15.46 -0.90
C ASP A 246 8.70 16.90 -1.43
N GLN A 247 8.80 17.06 -2.75
CA GLN A 247 8.77 18.37 -3.43
C GLN A 247 7.35 18.93 -3.61
N GLY A 248 6.32 18.20 -3.18
CA GLY A 248 4.92 18.61 -3.34
C GLY A 248 4.40 18.50 -4.77
N LEU A 249 5.09 17.78 -5.65
CA LEU A 249 4.62 17.48 -7.01
C LEU A 249 3.49 16.45 -6.98
N ASP A 250 2.64 16.43 -8.00
CA ASP A 250 1.66 15.35 -8.17
C ASP A 250 2.38 14.03 -8.45
N ALA A 251 2.58 13.24 -7.39
CA ALA A 251 3.28 11.97 -7.44
C ALA A 251 2.32 10.78 -7.61
N ARG A 252 1.03 10.98 -7.86
CA ARG A 252 0.02 9.91 -7.86
C ARG A 252 0.37 8.78 -8.82
N ARG A 253 0.79 9.12 -10.04
CA ARG A 253 1.26 8.16 -11.05
C ARG A 253 2.53 7.46 -10.60
N LEU A 254 3.57 8.22 -10.24
CA LEU A 254 4.88 7.69 -9.84
C LEU A 254 4.79 6.75 -8.62
N VAL A 255 3.94 7.06 -7.66
CA VAL A 255 3.71 6.23 -6.47
C VAL A 255 3.01 4.92 -6.83
N ALA A 256 2.08 4.93 -7.79
CA ALA A 256 1.44 3.72 -8.29
C ALA A 256 2.42 2.85 -9.10
N GLU A 257 3.26 3.45 -9.94
CA GLU A 257 4.35 2.78 -10.66
C GLU A 257 5.31 2.11 -9.68
N ALA A 258 5.78 2.85 -8.68
CA ALA A 258 6.68 2.36 -7.65
C ALA A 258 6.10 1.16 -6.89
N LYS A 259 4.84 1.24 -6.45
CA LYS A 259 4.18 0.15 -5.73
C LYS A 259 4.03 -1.10 -6.59
N ALA A 260 3.54 -0.95 -7.83
CA ALA A 260 3.33 -2.10 -8.71
C ALA A 260 4.65 -2.81 -9.05
N PHE A 261 5.64 -2.05 -9.53
CA PHE A 261 6.91 -2.60 -9.98
C PHE A 261 7.72 -3.19 -8.82
N SER A 262 7.80 -2.50 -7.69
CA SER A 262 8.60 -2.96 -6.54
C SER A 262 8.02 -4.20 -5.87
N THR A 263 6.69 -4.33 -5.81
CA THR A 263 6.05 -5.52 -5.25
C THR A 263 6.20 -6.75 -6.16
N GLU A 264 6.18 -6.55 -7.49
CA GLU A 264 6.48 -7.61 -8.47
C GLU A 264 7.94 -8.03 -8.42
N ALA A 265 8.88 -7.08 -8.42
CA ALA A 265 10.30 -7.34 -8.30
C ALA A 265 10.65 -8.06 -6.97
N GLY A 266 10.06 -7.60 -5.86
CA GLY A 266 10.22 -8.22 -4.55
C GLY A 266 9.70 -9.66 -4.52
N TRP A 267 8.48 -9.90 -5.04
CA TRP A 267 7.92 -11.25 -5.15
C TRP A 267 8.81 -12.19 -5.97
N GLU A 268 9.27 -11.74 -7.13
CA GLU A 268 10.12 -12.54 -8.02
C GLU A 268 11.47 -12.88 -7.37
N ALA A 269 12.12 -11.89 -6.72
CA ALA A 269 13.38 -12.10 -6.02
C ALA A 269 13.24 -13.14 -4.89
N VAL A 270 12.16 -13.07 -4.11
CA VAL A 270 11.88 -14.04 -3.04
C VAL A 270 11.61 -15.43 -3.62
N ASN A 271 10.82 -15.52 -4.69
CA ASN A 271 10.53 -16.80 -5.34
C ASN A 271 11.80 -17.44 -5.93
N ASN A 272 12.65 -16.65 -6.60
CA ASN A 272 13.95 -17.10 -7.08
C ASN A 272 14.86 -17.53 -5.93
N ALA A 273 14.87 -16.81 -4.80
CA ALA A 273 15.62 -17.19 -3.62
C ALA A 273 15.22 -18.59 -3.13
N MET A 274 13.92 -18.87 -3.02
CA MET A 274 13.44 -20.21 -2.65
C MET A 274 13.91 -21.28 -3.65
N GLN A 275 13.80 -21.00 -4.95
CA GLN A 275 14.22 -21.92 -5.99
C GLN A 275 15.72 -22.24 -5.93
N ILE A 276 16.57 -21.26 -5.60
CA ILE A 276 18.03 -21.44 -5.45
C ILE A 276 18.36 -22.31 -4.23
N LEU A 277 17.63 -22.17 -3.13
CA LEU A 277 17.79 -23.05 -1.96
C LEU A 277 17.33 -24.48 -2.26
N GLY A 278 16.33 -24.64 -3.14
CA GLY A 278 15.73 -25.94 -3.45
C GLY A 278 14.97 -26.50 -2.25
N GLY A 279 15.02 -27.81 -2.04
CA GLY A 279 14.22 -28.49 -1.01
C GLY A 279 14.39 -27.93 0.41
N ILE A 280 15.60 -27.51 0.81
CA ILE A 280 15.83 -26.95 2.14
C ILE A 280 15.15 -25.58 2.33
N GLY A 281 14.97 -24.82 1.23
CA GLY A 281 14.26 -23.53 1.24
C GLY A 281 12.76 -23.67 1.43
N TYR A 282 12.20 -24.86 1.24
CA TYR A 282 10.80 -25.20 1.50
C TYR A 282 10.55 -25.65 2.96
N THR A 283 11.57 -25.53 3.81
CA THR A 283 11.49 -25.83 5.24
C THR A 283 11.69 -24.57 6.07
N THR A 284 11.39 -24.62 7.36
CA THR A 284 11.58 -23.50 8.29
C THR A 284 13.02 -23.32 8.77
N VAL A 285 13.98 -24.12 8.26
CA VAL A 285 15.42 -23.97 8.58
C VAL A 285 15.96 -22.64 8.04
N TYR A 286 15.45 -22.18 6.90
CA TYR A 286 15.76 -20.87 6.34
C TYR A 286 14.52 -19.98 6.34
N PRO A 287 14.68 -18.65 6.54
CA PRO A 287 13.55 -17.73 6.61
C PRO A 287 12.89 -17.46 5.23
N VAL A 288 13.36 -18.11 4.16
CA VAL A 288 12.90 -17.87 2.79
C VAL A 288 11.45 -18.31 2.59
N GLU A 289 11.00 -19.40 3.24
CA GLU A 289 9.59 -19.81 3.21
C GLU A 289 8.66 -18.73 3.78
N ARG A 290 9.10 -18.07 4.86
CA ARG A 290 8.36 -16.98 5.48
C ARG A 290 8.34 -15.77 4.56
N ALA A 291 9.48 -15.41 3.98
CA ALA A 291 9.56 -14.32 3.01
C ALA A 291 8.61 -14.56 1.82
N LEU A 292 8.51 -15.80 1.31
CA LEU A 292 7.60 -16.14 0.21
C LEU A 292 6.14 -15.91 0.61
N ARG A 293 5.73 -16.44 1.77
CA ARG A 293 4.37 -16.25 2.28
C ARG A 293 4.04 -14.77 2.47
N ASP A 294 4.98 -13.98 2.98
CA ASP A 294 4.81 -12.55 3.23
C ASP A 294 4.73 -11.74 1.92
N ALA A 295 5.65 -11.98 0.98
CA ALA A 295 5.78 -11.20 -0.26
C ALA A 295 4.54 -11.30 -1.17
N ARG A 296 3.81 -12.43 -1.10
CA ARG A 296 2.60 -12.62 -1.91
C ARG A 296 1.53 -11.55 -1.66
N LEU A 297 1.44 -11.04 -0.43
CA LEU A 297 0.45 -10.03 -0.04
C LEU A 297 0.70 -8.67 -0.70
N GLY A 298 1.97 -8.31 -0.97
CA GLY A 298 2.32 -7.01 -1.56
C GLY A 298 1.66 -6.75 -2.91
N LEU A 299 1.38 -7.80 -3.68
CA LEU A 299 0.68 -7.70 -4.97
C LEU A 299 -0.82 -7.39 -4.84
N ILE A 300 -1.39 -7.57 -3.64
CA ILE A 300 -2.85 -7.50 -3.37
C ILE A 300 -3.18 -6.28 -2.52
N TRP A 301 -2.46 -6.10 -1.42
CA TRP A 301 -2.70 -5.06 -0.42
C TRP A 301 -2.27 -3.67 -0.93
N THR A 302 -2.80 -2.63 -0.30
CA THR A 302 -2.61 -1.20 -0.64
C THR A 302 -2.98 -0.87 -2.09
N GLY A 303 -4.07 -1.50 -2.55
CA GLY A 303 -4.53 -1.54 -3.95
C GLY A 303 -3.80 -2.60 -4.77
N SER A 304 -4.55 -3.49 -5.42
CA SER A 304 -3.95 -4.56 -6.23
C SER A 304 -3.10 -3.98 -7.36
N ASN A 305 -2.16 -4.77 -7.90
CA ASN A 305 -1.33 -4.27 -8.98
C ASN A 305 -2.14 -3.98 -10.27
N GLU A 306 -3.33 -4.55 -10.44
CA GLU A 306 -4.28 -4.19 -11.49
C GLU A 306 -4.87 -2.80 -11.24
N VAL A 307 -5.22 -2.47 -9.99
CA VAL A 307 -5.65 -1.12 -9.60
C VAL A 307 -4.52 -0.12 -9.81
N MET A 308 -3.28 -0.49 -9.51
CA MET A 308 -2.14 0.40 -9.78
C MET A 308 -1.99 0.65 -11.29
N ARG A 309 -2.08 -0.39 -12.13
CA ARG A 309 -2.05 -0.24 -13.60
C ARG A 309 -3.18 0.67 -14.11
N MET A 310 -4.39 0.54 -13.56
CA MET A 310 -5.51 1.43 -13.87
C MET A 310 -5.21 2.87 -13.50
N ILE A 311 -4.64 3.13 -12.31
CA ILE A 311 -4.25 4.48 -11.88
C ILE A 311 -3.18 5.06 -12.83
N ILE A 312 -2.16 4.26 -13.17
CA ILE A 312 -1.10 4.69 -14.10
C ILE A 312 -1.72 5.09 -15.44
N GLN A 313 -2.55 4.23 -16.01
CA GLN A 313 -3.23 4.50 -17.28
C GLN A 313 -4.08 5.77 -17.21
N HIS A 314 -4.94 5.91 -16.19
CA HIS A 314 -5.77 7.10 -16.02
C HIS A 314 -4.95 8.39 -15.89
N GLU A 315 -3.88 8.41 -15.09
CA GLU A 315 -3.07 9.62 -14.95
C GLU A 315 -2.34 9.95 -16.25
N VAL A 316 -1.82 8.96 -17.00
CA VAL A 316 -1.19 9.23 -18.31
C VAL A 316 -2.16 9.88 -19.28
N TYR A 317 -3.37 9.32 -19.47
CA TYR A 317 -4.35 9.93 -20.38
C TYR A 317 -4.80 11.31 -19.92
N LYS A 318 -4.97 11.50 -18.61
CA LYS A 318 -5.31 12.80 -18.04
C LYS A 318 -4.22 13.85 -18.29
N GLU A 319 -2.94 13.50 -18.13
CA GLU A 319 -1.81 14.38 -18.46
C GLU A 319 -1.83 14.78 -19.95
N TYR A 320 -2.07 13.83 -20.86
CA TYR A 320 -2.17 14.10 -22.31
C TYR A 320 -3.37 14.98 -22.67
N LEU A 321 -4.56 14.66 -22.18
CA LEU A 321 -5.79 15.40 -22.48
C LEU A 321 -5.77 16.84 -21.95
N LYS A 322 -4.96 17.10 -20.91
CA LYS A 322 -4.73 18.45 -20.38
C LYS A 322 -3.58 19.20 -21.04
N GLY A 323 -2.81 18.55 -21.94
CA GLY A 323 -1.59 19.13 -22.51
C GLY A 323 -0.44 19.28 -21.51
N GLU A 324 -0.49 18.62 -20.35
CA GLU A 324 0.60 18.61 -19.35
C GLU A 324 1.77 17.71 -19.80
N ARG A 325 1.50 16.82 -20.76
CA ARG A 325 2.47 15.93 -21.41
C ARG A 325 2.58 16.22 -22.90
N THR A 326 2.77 17.48 -23.26
CA THR A 326 3.18 17.83 -24.63
C THR A 326 4.60 17.31 -24.85
N PRO A 327 4.82 16.46 -25.86
CA PRO A 327 6.18 16.00 -26.13
C PRO A 327 7.03 17.19 -26.55
N ALA A 328 8.31 17.22 -26.14
CA ALA A 328 9.24 18.25 -26.57
C ALA A 328 9.44 18.25 -28.11
N ARG A 329 9.12 17.12 -28.75
CA ARG A 329 9.09 16.93 -30.19
C ARG A 329 7.97 15.96 -30.53
N ASP A 330 7.08 16.36 -31.42
CA ASP A 330 6.11 15.44 -32.01
C ASP A 330 6.81 14.61 -33.08
N ILE A 331 7.08 13.33 -32.76
CA ILE A 331 7.75 12.43 -33.70
C ILE A 331 6.83 11.96 -34.82
N GLU A 332 5.52 12.20 -34.72
CA GLU A 332 4.58 11.90 -35.79
C GLU A 332 4.85 12.78 -37.01
N GLU A 333 5.27 14.03 -36.78
CA GLU A 333 5.68 14.99 -37.82
C GLU A 333 7.03 14.63 -38.46
N ASP A 334 7.80 13.73 -37.86
CA ASP A 334 9.05 13.23 -38.45
C ASP A 334 8.82 12.13 -39.50
N ALA A 335 7.59 11.62 -39.63
CA ALA A 335 7.28 10.61 -40.63
C ALA A 335 7.38 11.19 -42.05
N ALA A 336 7.95 10.41 -42.98
CA ALA A 336 8.15 10.85 -44.37
C ALA A 336 6.85 11.28 -45.07
N ASP A 337 5.73 10.66 -44.66
CA ASP A 337 4.38 10.91 -45.16
C ASP A 337 3.49 11.53 -44.07
N ALA A 338 4.05 12.30 -43.14
CA ALA A 338 3.30 12.95 -42.05
C ALA A 338 2.17 13.86 -42.58
N ASP A 339 2.35 14.42 -43.79
CA ASP A 339 1.38 15.24 -44.51
C ASP A 339 0.14 14.46 -45.00
N LYS A 340 0.20 13.12 -45.05
CA LYS A 340 -0.91 12.26 -45.50
C LYS A 340 -1.99 12.10 -44.42
N THR A 341 -2.59 13.21 -44.00
CA THR A 341 -3.62 13.23 -42.95
C THR A 341 -4.86 12.38 -43.28
N GLU A 342 -5.15 12.14 -44.57
CA GLU A 342 -6.27 11.28 -45.00
C GLU A 342 -6.06 9.78 -44.67
N GLU A 343 -4.82 9.36 -44.44
CA GLU A 343 -4.47 8.00 -44.02
C GLU A 343 -4.50 7.85 -42.49
N LYS A 344 -4.50 8.96 -41.75
CA LYS A 344 -4.66 9.01 -40.29
C LYS A 344 -6.16 8.94 -39.92
N ARG A 345 -6.82 7.84 -40.26
CA ARG A 345 -8.26 7.65 -40.00
C ARG A 345 -8.49 7.12 -38.58
N TYR A 346 -9.23 7.88 -37.78
CA TYR A 346 -9.53 7.55 -36.39
C TYR A 346 -10.98 7.07 -36.17
N GLU A 347 -11.81 7.15 -37.21
CA GLU A 347 -13.21 6.72 -37.27
C GLU A 347 -13.50 5.93 -38.55
#